data_AF-A0A6M3KLH6-F1
#
_entry.id   AF-A0A6M3KLH6-F1
#
_cell.length_a   1.000
_cell.length_b   1.000
_cell.length_c   1.000
_cell.angle_alpha   90.00
_cell.angle_beta   90.00
_cell.angle_gamma   90.00
#
_symmetry.space_group_name_H-M   'P 1'
#
loop_
_entity.id
_entity.type
_entity.pdbx_description
1 polymer ?
#
loop_
_entity_poly.entity_id
_entity_poly.type
_entity_poly.pdbx_seq_one_letter_code
_entity_poly.pdbx_strand_id
1 'polypeptide(L)' 'MPYIRFQIDGAVEQSAYNALPAATKQAIRDKFLQLKTFCAKVNEGSDNEEDTVHFKWHLCYHDIGGPCEPEQDI' A
#
# COMPACT_ATOMS: atom_id res chain seq x y z
N MET A 1 18.74 8.58 14.75
CA MET A 1 17.67 7.87 15.50
C MET A 1 17.44 6.53 14.84
N PRO A 2 17.15 5.45 15.59
CA PRO A 2 16.78 4.16 15.00
C PRO A 2 15.36 4.22 14.43
N TYR A 3 15.15 3.65 13.24
CA TYR A 3 13.84 3.53 12.60
C TYR A 3 13.42 2.06 12.54
N ILE A 4 12.13 1.80 12.75
CA ILE A 4 11.54 0.46 12.53
C ILE A 4 10.90 0.48 11.15
N ARG A 5 11.30 -0.46 10.29
CA ARG A 5 10.75 -0.63 8.94
C ARG A 5 9.93 -1.90 8.87
N PHE A 6 8.75 -1.83 8.27
CA PHE A 6 7.91 -2.98 7.94
C PHE A 6 7.39 -2.80 6.51
N GLN A 7 7.47 -3.85 5.70
CA GLN A 7 6.94 -3.88 4.34
C GLN A 7 5.90 -4.99 4.27
N ILE A 8 4.73 -4.67 3.74
CA ILE A 8 3.65 -5.64 3.51
C ILE A 8 3.41 -5.65 2.01
N ASP A 9 3.75 -6.76 1.37
CA ASP A 9 3.35 -7.08 0.02
C ASP A 9 2.32 -8.22 0.10
N GLY A 10 1.14 -7.99 -0.45
CA GLY A 10 0.00 -8.89 -0.26
C GLY A 10 -0.96 -8.80 -1.43
N ALA A 11 -1.25 -9.96 -2.03
CA ALA A 11 -2.28 -10.14 -3.02
C ALA A 11 -3.49 -10.86 -2.41
N VAL A 12 -4.69 -10.43 -2.78
CA VAL A 12 -5.94 -11.11 -2.45
C VAL A 12 -6.70 -11.34 -3.74
N GLU A 13 -7.36 -12.50 -3.87
CA GLU A 13 -8.22 -12.76 -5.01
C GLU A 13 -9.30 -11.69 -5.13
N GLN A 14 -9.51 -11.17 -6.34
CA GLN A 14 -10.45 -10.08 -6.58
C GLN A 14 -11.88 -10.43 -6.13
N SER A 15 -12.31 -11.69 -6.31
CA SER A 15 -13.62 -12.17 -5.89
C SER A 15 -13.77 -12.10 -4.35
N ALA A 16 -12.76 -12.54 -3.61
CA ALA A 16 -12.70 -12.49 -2.16
C ALA A 16 -12.68 -11.05 -1.65
N TYR A 17 -11.89 -10.16 -2.28
CA TYR A 17 -11.91 -8.74 -1.95
C TYR A 17 -13.28 -8.11 -2.21
N ASN A 18 -13.90 -8.42 -3.36
CA ASN A 18 -15.20 -7.87 -3.72
C ASN A 18 -16.32 -8.30 -2.78
N ALA A 19 -16.24 -9.50 -2.23
CA ALA A 19 -17.17 -10.03 -1.22
C ALA A 19 -17.10 -9.31 0.13
N LEU A 20 -16.02 -8.56 0.42
CA LEU A 20 -15.91 -7.79 1.66
C LEU A 20 -16.97 -6.67 1.72
N PRO A 21 -17.58 -6.42 2.89
CA PRO A 21 -18.41 -5.24 3.10
C PRO A 21 -17.66 -3.95 2.79
N ALA A 22 -18.34 -2.94 2.24
CA ALA A 22 -17.74 -1.65 1.93
C ALA A 22 -17.08 -0.99 3.15
N ALA A 23 -17.72 -1.11 4.33
CA ALA A 23 -17.17 -0.61 5.59
C ALA A 23 -15.84 -1.30 5.97
N THR A 24 -15.70 -2.60 5.67
CA THR A 24 -14.45 -3.33 5.90
C THR A 24 -13.34 -2.87 4.96
N LYS A 25 -13.65 -2.67 3.67
CA LYS A 25 -12.70 -2.11 2.70
C LYS A 25 -12.20 -0.73 3.14
N GLN A 26 -13.13 0.13 3.59
CA GLN A 26 -12.79 1.45 4.10
C GLN A 26 -11.94 1.36 5.37
N ALA A 27 -12.31 0.51 6.33
CA ALA A 27 -11.55 0.35 7.57
C ALA A 27 -10.10 -0.13 7.32
N ILE A 28 -9.89 -1.04 6.35
CA ILE A 28 -8.55 -1.48 5.92
C ILE A 28 -7.77 -0.29 5.35
N ARG A 29 -8.39 0.49 4.44
CA ARG A 29 -7.78 1.69 3.86
C ARG A 29 -7.39 2.70 4.93
N ASP A 30 -8.29 2.98 5.88
CA ASP A 30 -8.05 3.92 6.97
C ASP A 30 -6.89 3.49 7.85
N LYS A 31 -6.72 2.17 8.09
CA LYS A 31 -5.57 1.65 8.84
C LYS A 31 -4.26 1.85 8.10
N PHE A 32 -4.22 1.64 6.79
CA PHE A 32 -3.01 1.91 6.00
C PHE A 32 -2.68 3.41 5.95
N LEU A 33 -3.69 4.27 5.79
CA LEU A 33 -3.52 5.72 5.88
C LEU A 33 -3.01 6.15 7.26
N GLN A 34 -3.57 5.58 8.33
CA GLN A 34 -3.11 5.82 9.69
C GLN A 34 -1.63 5.42 9.86
N LEU A 35 -1.22 4.26 9.33
CA LEU A 35 0.18 3.84 9.34
C LEU A 35 1.08 4.84 8.60
N LYS A 36 0.68 5.36 7.43
CA LYS A 36 1.41 6.40 6.71
C LYS A 36 1.67 7.64 7.59
N THR A 37 0.73 8.05 8.43
CA THR A 37 0.92 9.23 9.31
C THR A 37 2.01 9.05 10.38
N PHE A 38 2.35 7.81 10.74
CA PHE A 38 3.43 7.53 11.69
C PHE A 38 4.80 7.39 11.02
N CYS A 39 4.84 7.35 9.69
CA CYS A 39 6.04 7.11 8.93
C CYS A 39 6.74 8.43 8.63
N ALA A 40 8.05 8.48 8.83
CA ALA A 40 8.87 9.65 8.54
C ALA A 40 9.53 9.50 7.17
N LYS A 41 9.70 10.60 6.43
CA LYS A 41 10.58 10.61 5.26
C LYS A 41 12.03 10.63 5.74
N VAL A 42 12.87 9.74 5.20
CA VAL A 42 14.32 9.81 5.44
C VAL A 42 14.91 10.77 4.41
N ASN A 43 15.77 11.68 4.86
CA ASN A 43 16.39 12.72 4.03
C ASN A 43 15.36 13.61 3.30
N GLU A 44 14.25 13.96 3.97
CA GLU A 44 13.21 14.83 3.40
C GLU A 44 13.81 16.10 2.79
N GLY A 45 13.49 16.37 1.53
CA GLY A 45 14.00 17.52 0.76
C GLY A 45 15.39 17.34 0.16
N SER A 46 15.98 16.13 0.20
CA SER A 46 17.26 15.81 -0.43
C SER A 46 17.08 14.92 -1.68
N ASP A 47 18.10 14.85 -2.54
CA ASP A 47 18.08 14.00 -3.76
C ASP A 47 17.94 12.50 -3.47
N ASN A 48 18.19 12.08 -2.23
CA ASN A 48 18.08 10.70 -1.73
C ASN A 48 16.96 10.55 -0.69
N GLU A 49 15.89 11.31 -0.83
CA GLU A 49 14.66 11.14 -0.05
C GLU A 49 14.11 9.71 -0.21
N GLU A 50 13.81 9.07 0.92
CA GLU A 50 13.25 7.71 0.95
C GLU A 50 11.98 7.72 1.82
N ASP A 51 10.85 7.33 1.23
CA ASP A 51 9.63 7.08 2.00
C ASP A 51 9.82 5.81 2.84
N THR A 52 9.53 5.88 4.13
CA THR A 52 9.65 4.70 5.02
C THR A 52 8.46 3.76 4.93
N VAL A 53 7.42 4.13 4.16
CA VAL A 53 6.27 3.28 3.90
C VAL A 53 5.70 3.55 2.52
N HIS A 54 5.47 2.47 1.79
CA HIS A 54 4.85 2.50 0.48
C HIS A 54 3.60 1.62 0.54
N PHE A 55 2.42 2.21 0.32
CA PHE A 55 1.18 1.47 0.13
C PHE A 55 0.51 1.94 -1.15
N LYS A 56 0.40 1.00 -2.08
CA LYS A 56 -0.20 1.20 -3.39
C LYS A 56 -1.30 0.18 -3.60
N TRP A 57 -2.31 0.57 -4.36
CA TRP A 57 -3.39 -0.28 -4.80
C TRP A 57 -3.39 -0.38 -6.32
N HIS A 58 -3.56 -1.58 -6.84
CA HIS A 58 -3.88 -1.82 -8.24
C HIS A 58 -4.53 -3.20 -8.41
N LEU A 59 -5.14 -3.42 -9.55
CA LEU A 59 -5.47 -4.78 -10.00
C LEU A 59 -4.25 -5.38 -10.71
N CYS A 60 -3.66 -6.38 -10.05
CA CYS A 60 -2.53 -7.13 -10.58
C CYS A 60 -3.04 -8.29 -11.43
N TYR A 61 -2.51 -8.41 -12.64
CA TYR A 61 -2.74 -9.55 -13.54
C TYR A 61 -1.43 -10.30 -13.85
N HIS A 62 -0.34 -10.03 -13.12
CA HIS A 62 0.97 -10.69 -13.32
C HIS A 62 0.86 -12.21 -13.27
N ASP A 63 0.10 -12.74 -12.32
CA ASP A 63 -0.04 -14.19 -12.11
C ASP A 63 -0.78 -14.90 -13.26
N ILE A 64 -1.48 -14.13 -14.11
CA ILE A 64 -2.17 -14.64 -15.31
C ILE A 64 -1.54 -14.14 -16.61
N GLY A 65 -0.35 -13.52 -16.54
CA GLY A 65 0.38 -12.99 -17.71
C GLY A 65 -0.27 -11.78 -18.38
N GLY A 66 -1.21 -11.11 -17.70
CA GLY A 66 -1.92 -9.93 -18.21
C GLY A 66 -1.26 -8.61 -17.80
N PRO A 67 -1.57 -7.49 -18.50
CA PRO A 67 -1.09 -6.17 -18.13
C PRO A 67 -1.78 -5.69 -16.85
N CYS A 68 -1.00 -5.28 -15.84
CA CYS A 68 -1.52 -4.74 -14.58
C CYS A 68 -2.14 -3.36 -14.75
N GLU A 69 -3.13 -3.03 -13.92
CA GLU A 69 -3.65 -1.66 -13.82
C GLU A 69 -2.61 -0.73 -13.17
N PRO A 70 -2.64 0.58 -13.47
CA PRO A 70 -1.74 1.54 -12.84
C PRO A 70 -1.84 1.53 -11.32
N GLU A 71 -0.69 1.56 -10.66
CA GLU A 71 -0.61 1.71 -9.21
C GLU A 71 -1.17 3.06 -8.76
N GLN A 72 -2.03 3.01 -7.75
CA GLN A 72 -2.61 4.17 -7.07
C GLN A 72 -2.07 4.23 -5.66
N ASP A 73 -1.43 5.33 -5.29
CA ASP A 73 -1.11 5.55 -3.88
C ASP A 73 -2.39 5.65 -3.05
N ILE A 74 -2.42 4.90 -1.95
CA ILE A 74 -3.54 4.93 -1.01
C ILE A 74 -3.48 6.12 -0.07
#